data_AF-A0A960ULU0-F1
#
_entry.id   AF-A0A960ULU0-F1
#
_cell.length_a   1.000
_cell.length_b   1.000
_cell.length_c   1.000
_cell.angle_alpha   90.00
_cell.angle_beta   90.00
_cell.angle_gamma   90.00
#
_symmetry.space_group_name_H-M   'P 1'
#
loop_
_entity.id
_entity.type
_entity.pdbx_description
1 polymer ?
#
loop_
_entity_poly.entity_id
_entity_poly.type
_entity_poly.pdbx_seq_one_letter_code
_entity_poly.pdbx_strand_id
1 'polypeptide(L)'
;MVIARPIEGKHRTIKNRINIALFALFLVLPFIRLNGHPFVLLDIPNRQFHVFGLTIWPQELYFLHIILLTMGFMLLFFTALFGRIWCGYACPQTIFTEAYNWVGKLVGGSSYGKPTMKKRHWARVIPAWVALSFFFSFIFTAYFVPYESMASDLFQGKIFAFADSYRPAAWFIFLMASTGVAFFNMIYFRENLCKYACPYGRFQAAL
;
A
#
# COMPACT_ATOMS: atom_id res chain seq x y z
N MET A 1 10.93 -17.64 9.28
CA MET A 1 10.40 -16.26 9.11
C MET A 1 11.25 -15.32 9.94
N VAL A 2 11.84 -14.29 9.33
CA VAL A 2 12.58 -13.27 10.07
C VAL A 2 11.57 -12.23 10.57
N ILE A 3 11.52 -12.03 11.89
CA ILE A 3 10.68 -11.03 12.54
C ILE A 3 11.62 -10.14 13.36
N ALA A 4 11.68 -8.85 13.04
CA ALA A 4 12.48 -7.91 13.80
C ALA A 4 12.00 -7.84 15.26
N ARG A 5 12.97 -7.78 16.18
CA ARG A 5 12.69 -7.62 17.62
C ARG A 5 12.05 -6.24 17.86
N PRO A 6 11.13 -6.12 18.83
CA PRO A 6 10.64 -4.82 19.26
C PRO A 6 11.81 -4.00 19.82
N ILE A 7 11.96 -2.76 19.35
CA ILE A 7 12.94 -1.79 19.83
C ILE A 7 12.14 -0.61 20.39
N GLU A 8 12.49 -0.15 21.59
CA GLU A 8 11.86 1.00 22.24
C GLU A 8 12.80 2.21 22.20
N GLY A 9 12.23 3.42 22.08
CA GLY A 9 13.01 4.66 22.09
C GLY A 9 12.32 5.85 21.43
N LYS A 10 12.85 7.06 21.64
CA LYS A 10 12.28 8.33 21.13
C LYS A 10 12.10 8.31 19.60
N HIS A 11 13.13 7.87 18.86
CA HIS A 11 13.08 7.78 17.40
C HIS A 11 12.06 6.74 16.90
N ARG A 12 11.82 5.67 17.66
CA ARG A 12 10.78 4.68 17.35
C ARG A 12 9.38 5.29 17.51
N THR A 13 9.15 6.10 18.54
CA THR A 13 7.86 6.77 18.75
C THR A 13 7.58 7.79 17.64
N ILE A 14 8.59 8.57 17.24
CA ILE A 14 8.47 9.51 16.10
C ILE A 14 8.12 8.74 14.83
N LYS A 15 8.83 7.63 14.55
CA LYS A 15 8.53 6.78 13.40
C LYS A 15 7.11 6.25 13.41
N ASN A 16 6.64 5.72 14.55
CA ASN A 16 5.28 5.21 14.67
C ASN A 16 4.25 6.31 14.37
N ARG A 17 4.46 7.55 14.84
CA ARG A 17 3.58 8.69 14.55
C ARG A 17 3.55 9.01 13.06
N ILE A 18 4.72 9.07 12.41
CA ILE A 18 4.82 9.32 10.97
C ILE A 18 4.14 8.20 10.17
N ASN A 19 4.36 6.94 10.55
CA ASN A 19 3.72 5.79 9.91
C ASN A 19 2.20 5.87 10.03
N ILE A 20 1.67 6.17 11.23
CA ILE A 20 0.22 6.33 11.44
C ILE A 20 -0.33 7.50 10.62
N ALA A 21 0.38 8.62 10.55
CA ALA A 21 -0.04 9.78 9.77
C ALA A 21 -0.09 9.48 8.27
N LEU A 22 0.97 8.87 7.72
CA LEU A 22 1.03 8.47 6.30
C LEU A 22 -0.01 7.41 5.96
N PHE A 23 -0.25 6.49 6.90
CA PHE A 23 -1.28 5.47 6.77
C PHE A 23 -2.69 6.06 6.74
N ALA A 24 -2.99 6.96 7.68
CA ALA A 24 -4.26 7.67 7.72
C ALA A 24 -4.46 8.52 6.46
N LEU A 25 -3.41 9.17 5.97
CA LEU A 25 -3.46 9.91 4.70
C LEU A 25 -3.80 8.97 3.53
N PHE A 26 -3.10 7.84 3.41
CA PHE A 26 -3.38 6.84 2.36
C PHE A 26 -4.81 6.31 2.42
N LEU A 27 -5.35 6.14 3.62
CA LEU A 27 -6.74 5.72 3.84
C LEU A 27 -7.75 6.75 3.39
N VAL A 28 -7.52 8.02 3.71
CA VAL A 28 -8.53 9.08 3.56
C VAL A 28 -8.56 9.66 2.15
N LEU A 29 -7.42 9.73 1.47
CA LEU A 29 -7.28 10.30 0.13
C LEU A 29 -8.33 9.85 -0.91
N PRO A 30 -8.63 8.54 -1.09
CA PRO A 30 -9.58 8.12 -2.12
C PRO A 30 -11.05 8.39 -1.74
N PHE A 31 -11.36 8.70 -0.47
CA PHE A 31 -12.74 8.97 -0.03
C PHE A 31 -13.08 10.46 0.01
N ILE A 32 -12.08 11.34 0.11
CA ILE A 32 -12.32 12.78 -0.01
C ILE A 32 -12.75 13.09 -1.45
N ARG A 33 -13.81 13.88 -1.60
CA ARG A 33 -14.28 14.36 -2.91
C ARG A 33 -13.98 15.82 -3.07
N LEU A 34 -13.54 16.18 -4.27
CA LEU A 34 -13.39 17.57 -4.68
C LEU A 34 -13.98 17.69 -6.09
N ASN A 35 -14.90 18.62 -6.31
CA ASN A 35 -15.53 18.89 -7.61
C ASN A 35 -16.21 17.66 -8.26
N GLY A 36 -16.86 16.80 -7.47
CA GLY A 36 -17.62 15.65 -7.97
C GLY A 36 -16.82 14.38 -8.26
N HIS A 37 -15.49 14.43 -8.18
CA HIS A 37 -14.60 13.27 -8.34
C HIS A 37 -13.84 12.97 -7.03
N PRO A 38 -13.39 11.71 -6.81
CA PRO A 38 -12.44 11.38 -5.75
C PRO A 38 -11.16 12.23 -5.87
N PHE A 39 -10.56 12.58 -4.73
CA PHE A 39 -9.41 13.49 -4.63
C PHE A 39 -8.19 13.01 -5.44
N VAL A 40 -8.02 11.70 -5.51
CA VAL A 40 -7.08 11.01 -6.39
C VAL A 40 -7.81 9.85 -7.05
N LEU A 41 -8.10 9.97 -8.34
CA LEU A 41 -8.69 8.93 -9.17
C LEU A 41 -7.86 8.75 -10.44
N LEU A 42 -7.31 7.56 -10.62
CA LEU A 42 -6.59 7.17 -11.83
C LEU A 42 -7.54 6.34 -12.71
N ASP A 43 -8.38 7.02 -13.50
CA ASP A 43 -9.34 6.36 -14.38
C ASP A 43 -8.63 5.86 -15.66
N ILE A 44 -8.20 4.59 -15.62
CA ILE A 44 -7.56 3.92 -16.75
C ILE A 44 -8.53 3.74 -17.93
N PRO A 45 -9.79 3.30 -17.75
CA PRO A 45 -10.75 3.16 -18.85
C PRO A 45 -10.97 4.44 -19.67
N ASN A 46 -11.21 5.57 -19.01
CA ASN A 46 -11.47 6.85 -19.68
C ASN A 46 -10.19 7.63 -19.98
N ARG A 47 -9.03 7.13 -19.54
CA ARG A 47 -7.70 7.76 -19.65
C ARG A 47 -7.66 9.16 -19.03
N GLN A 48 -8.41 9.37 -17.95
CA GLN A 48 -8.49 10.63 -17.23
C GLN A 48 -7.88 10.43 -15.84
N PHE A 49 -6.90 11.27 -15.49
CA PHE A 49 -6.28 11.23 -14.17
C PHE A 49 -6.71 12.45 -13.38
N HIS A 50 -7.54 12.23 -12.36
CA HIS A 50 -7.96 13.28 -11.44
C HIS A 50 -7.03 13.28 -10.25
N VAL A 51 -6.24 14.35 -10.09
CA VAL A 51 -5.22 14.45 -9.03
C VAL A 51 -5.33 15.84 -8.39
N PHE A 52 -5.67 15.90 -7.11
CA PHE A 52 -5.81 17.16 -6.35
C PHE A 52 -6.79 18.17 -6.98
N GLY A 53 -7.87 17.68 -7.61
CA GLY A 53 -8.86 18.52 -8.30
C GLY A 53 -8.47 18.95 -9.72
N LEU A 54 -7.27 18.61 -10.18
CA LEU A 54 -6.85 18.78 -11.57
C LEU A 54 -7.23 17.54 -12.37
N THR A 55 -7.78 17.73 -13.57
CA THR A 55 -8.07 16.63 -14.50
C THR A 55 -7.03 16.62 -15.60
N ILE A 56 -6.13 15.65 -15.55
CA ILE A 56 -5.04 15.48 -16.52
C ILE A 56 -5.54 14.57 -17.63
N TRP A 57 -5.47 15.09 -18.85
CA TRP A 57 -5.83 14.37 -20.08
C TRP A 57 -4.60 13.65 -20.66
N PRO A 58 -4.77 12.65 -21.53
CA PRO A 58 -3.65 11.89 -22.11
C PRO A 58 -2.61 12.75 -22.84
N GLN A 59 -3.03 13.84 -23.46
CA GLN A 59 -2.17 14.81 -24.15
C GLN A 59 -1.25 15.56 -23.17
N GLU A 60 -1.69 15.69 -21.91
CA GLU A 60 -1.01 16.39 -20.83
C GLU A 60 -0.18 15.45 -19.96
N LEU A 61 0.04 14.19 -20.38
CA LEU A 61 0.83 13.22 -19.61
C LEU A 61 2.26 13.72 -19.34
N TYR A 62 2.79 14.64 -20.13
CA TYR A 62 4.12 15.20 -19.88
C TYR A 62 4.22 15.87 -18.50
N PHE A 63 3.14 16.49 -18.00
CA PHE A 63 3.09 17.02 -16.64
C PHE A 63 3.30 15.93 -15.59
N LEU A 64 2.65 14.77 -15.76
CA LEU A 64 2.82 13.63 -14.88
C LEU A 64 4.27 13.13 -14.87
N HIS A 65 4.92 13.07 -16.03
CA HIS A 65 6.32 12.65 -16.13
C HIS A 65 7.27 13.64 -15.45
N ILE A 66 7.06 14.95 -15.64
CA ILE A 66 7.86 15.99 -14.98
C ILE A 66 7.70 15.91 -13.46
N ILE A 67 6.48 15.72 -12.97
CA ILE A 67 6.22 15.53 -11.53
C ILE A 67 6.95 14.29 -11.02
N LEU A 68 6.85 13.16 -11.72
CA LEU A 68 7.49 11.91 -11.31
C LEU A 68 9.02 12.00 -11.29
N LEU A 69 9.61 12.63 -12.31
CA LEU A 69 11.05 12.90 -12.37
C LEU A 69 11.48 13.82 -11.23
N THR A 70 10.74 14.90 -10.99
CA THR A 70 11.02 15.84 -9.91
C THR A 70 10.96 15.14 -8.55
N MET A 71 9.95 14.31 -8.29
CA MET A 71 9.87 13.50 -7.06
C MET A 71 11.04 12.53 -6.94
N GLY A 72 11.46 11.90 -8.03
CA GLY A 72 12.63 11.02 -8.07
C GLY A 72 13.94 11.74 -7.72
N PHE A 73 14.21 12.88 -8.36
CA PHE A 73 15.38 13.71 -8.07
C PHE A 73 15.36 14.26 -6.65
N MET A 74 14.20 14.74 -6.19
CA MET A 74 14.01 15.24 -4.83
C MET A 74 14.29 14.13 -3.82
N LEU A 75 13.81 12.91 -4.06
CA LEU A 75 14.10 11.75 -3.22
C LEU A 75 15.61 11.45 -3.16
N LEU A 76 16.30 11.44 -4.30
CA LEU A 76 17.74 11.21 -4.34
C LEU A 76 18.50 12.31 -3.58
N PHE A 77 18.15 13.57 -3.83
CA PHE A 77 18.72 14.75 -3.18
C PHE A 77 18.56 14.72 -1.65
N PHE A 78 17.35 14.45 -1.15
CA PHE A 78 17.11 14.31 0.29
C PHE A 78 17.96 13.20 0.90
N THR A 79 18.21 12.13 0.15
CA THR A 79 19.01 11.02 0.68
C THR A 79 20.51 11.18 0.57
N ALA A 80 20.99 12.01 -0.36
CA ALA A 80 22.36 12.48 -0.33
C ALA A 80 22.63 13.35 0.91
N LEU A 81 21.65 14.16 1.32
CA LEU A 81 21.79 15.05 2.48
C LEU A 81 21.57 14.36 3.84
N PHE A 82 20.51 13.57 3.96
CA PHE A 82 20.05 13.02 5.24
C PHE A 82 20.17 11.49 5.34
N GLY A 83 20.73 10.83 4.32
CA GLY A 83 20.89 9.38 4.29
C GLY A 83 19.56 8.61 4.13
N ARG A 84 19.47 7.41 4.71
CA ARG A 84 18.36 6.45 4.50
C ARG A 84 17.11 6.72 5.35
N ILE A 85 16.88 7.96 5.78
CA ILE A 85 15.71 8.32 6.61
C ILE A 85 14.40 8.00 5.88
N TRP A 86 14.32 8.25 4.57
CA TRP A 86 13.13 7.91 3.78
C TRP A 86 12.75 6.43 3.88
N CYS A 87 13.72 5.53 3.63
CA CYS A 87 13.50 4.09 3.72
C CYS A 87 13.02 3.64 5.10
N GLY A 88 13.54 4.27 6.16
CA GLY A 88 13.21 3.94 7.54
C GLY A 88 11.86 4.46 8.02
N TYR A 89 11.37 5.58 7.48
CA TYR A 89 10.23 6.33 8.05
C TYR A 89 9.03 6.52 7.11
N ALA A 90 9.23 6.59 5.80
CA ALA A 90 8.16 6.94 4.85
C ALA A 90 7.94 5.90 3.74
N CYS A 91 8.84 4.94 3.59
CA CYS A 91 8.71 3.90 2.57
C CYS A 91 7.41 3.09 2.75
N PRO A 92 6.58 2.95 1.70
CA PRO A 92 5.34 2.18 1.76
C PRO A 92 5.56 0.74 2.25
N GLN A 93 6.65 0.11 1.81
CA GLN A 93 7.01 -1.24 2.24
C GLN A 93 7.23 -1.34 3.76
N THR A 94 7.86 -0.32 4.35
CA THR A 94 8.10 -0.25 5.80
C THR A 94 6.79 -0.07 6.55
N ILE A 95 5.93 0.85 6.09
CA ILE A 95 4.62 1.12 6.70
C ILE A 95 3.77 -0.16 6.69
N PHE A 96 3.70 -0.86 5.55
CA PHE A 96 2.98 -2.12 5.45
C PHE A 96 3.59 -3.19 6.37
N THR A 97 4.89 -3.42 6.31
CA THR A 97 5.54 -4.43 7.17
C THR A 97 5.29 -4.17 8.66
N GLU A 98 5.29 -2.90 9.09
CA GLU A 98 4.96 -2.52 10.45
C GLU A 98 3.48 -2.75 10.81
N ALA A 99 2.54 -2.47 9.91
CA ALA A 99 1.13 -2.79 10.10
C ALA A 99 0.89 -4.30 10.29
N TYR A 100 1.52 -5.15 9.47
CA TYR A 100 1.41 -6.61 9.60
C TYR A 100 2.05 -7.12 10.90
N ASN A 101 3.17 -6.53 11.32
CA ASN A 101 3.79 -6.84 12.60
C ASN A 101 2.92 -6.40 13.78
N TRP A 102 2.25 -5.26 13.69
CA TRP A 102 1.33 -4.78 14.72
C TRP A 102 0.11 -5.70 14.86
N VAL A 103 -0.56 -6.04 13.75
CA VAL A 103 -1.66 -7.01 13.75
C VAL A 103 -1.19 -8.39 14.22
N GLY A 104 0.00 -8.82 13.78
CA GLY A 104 0.59 -10.09 14.20
C GLY A 104 0.83 -10.15 15.72
N LYS A 105 1.30 -9.07 16.33
CA LYS A 105 1.45 -8.95 17.80
C LYS A 105 0.11 -8.91 18.52
N LEU A 106 -0.89 -8.23 17.96
CA LEU A 106 -2.22 -8.14 18.54
C LEU A 106 -2.89 -9.53 18.63
N VAL A 107 -2.76 -10.33 17.57
CA VAL A 107 -3.38 -11.67 17.48
C VAL A 107 -2.51 -12.76 18.12
N GLY A 108 -1.19 -12.69 17.95
CA GLY A 108 -0.23 -13.69 18.41
C GLY A 108 0.35 -13.44 19.81
N GLY A 109 0.13 -12.26 20.39
CA GLY A 109 0.58 -11.87 21.71
C GLY A 109 2.10 -11.91 21.89
N SER A 110 2.56 -12.21 23.11
CA SER A 110 3.97 -12.26 23.50
C SER A 110 4.80 -13.37 22.84
N SER A 111 4.13 -14.30 22.13
CA SER A 111 4.75 -15.39 21.37
C SER A 111 5.03 -15.02 19.91
N TYR A 112 4.44 -13.93 19.42
CA TYR A 112 4.67 -13.46 18.05
C TYR A 112 6.13 -13.04 17.86
N GLY A 113 6.80 -13.61 16.86
CA GLY A 113 8.22 -13.35 16.59
C GLY A 113 9.21 -14.28 17.29
N LYS A 114 8.75 -15.19 18.15
CA LYS A 114 9.62 -16.16 18.82
C LYS A 114 9.66 -17.49 18.05
N PRO A 115 10.81 -18.19 18.00
CA PRO A 115 10.89 -19.53 17.41
C PRO A 115 9.95 -20.54 18.07
N THR A 116 9.57 -20.30 19.33
CA THR A 116 8.69 -21.14 20.15
C THR A 116 7.20 -20.96 19.87
N MET A 117 6.82 -20.19 18.84
CA MET A 117 5.42 -19.92 18.51
C MET A 117 4.69 -21.20 18.05
N LYS A 118 3.68 -21.63 18.82
CA LYS A 118 2.86 -22.81 18.49
C LYS A 118 2.07 -22.61 17.19
N LYS A 119 1.89 -23.68 16.41
CA LYS A 119 1.10 -23.69 15.16
C LYS A 119 -0.32 -23.13 15.34
N ARG A 120 -0.95 -23.33 16.50
CA ARG A 120 -2.28 -22.78 16.83
C ARG A 120 -2.34 -21.24 16.77
N HIS A 121 -1.25 -20.55 17.12
CA HIS A 121 -1.23 -19.09 17.04
C HIS A 121 -1.07 -18.63 15.58
N TRP A 122 -0.30 -19.35 14.77
CA TRP A 122 -0.21 -19.12 13.32
C TRP A 122 -1.56 -19.27 12.61
N ALA A 123 -2.38 -20.23 13.03
CA ALA A 123 -3.74 -20.42 12.50
C ALA A 123 -4.66 -19.20 12.72
N ARG A 124 -4.33 -18.30 13.66
CA ARG A 124 -5.06 -17.03 13.88
C ARG A 124 -4.40 -15.85 13.18
N VAL A 125 -3.07 -15.84 13.09
CA VAL A 125 -2.32 -14.74 12.47
C VAL A 125 -2.48 -14.71 10.96
N ILE A 126 -2.47 -15.88 10.30
CA ILE A 126 -2.61 -15.98 8.84
C ILE A 126 -3.92 -15.35 8.34
N PRO A 127 -5.12 -15.71 8.87
CA PRO A 127 -6.36 -15.09 8.40
C PRO A 127 -6.40 -13.58 8.70
N ALA A 128 -5.82 -13.12 9.82
CA ALA A 128 -5.72 -11.69 10.12
C ALA A 128 -4.84 -10.95 9.08
N TRP A 129 -3.78 -11.57 8.58
CA TRP A 129 -2.96 -11.01 7.52
C TRP A 129 -3.63 -11.03 6.16
N VAL A 130 -4.38 -12.07 5.84
CA VAL A 130 -5.19 -12.10 4.62
C VAL A 130 -6.23 -10.97 4.65
N ALA A 131 -6.94 -10.82 5.77
CA ALA A 131 -7.90 -9.73 5.95
C ALA A 131 -7.25 -8.35 5.83
N LEU A 132 -6.07 -8.17 6.43
CA LEU A 132 -5.30 -6.93 6.32
C LEU A 132 -4.83 -6.66 4.86
N SER A 133 -4.38 -7.70 4.16
CA SER A 133 -3.98 -7.61 2.74
C SER A 133 -5.18 -7.20 1.88
N PHE A 134 -6.33 -7.82 2.12
CA PHE A 134 -7.57 -7.51 1.41
C PHE A 134 -8.02 -6.08 1.67
N PHE A 135 -7.95 -5.61 2.93
CA PHE A 135 -8.25 -4.23 3.28
C PHE A 135 -7.36 -3.24 2.52
N PHE A 136 -6.04 -3.47 2.48
CA PHE A 136 -5.13 -2.61 1.72
C PHE A 136 -5.40 -2.62 0.23
N SER A 137 -5.60 -3.80 -0.33
CA SER A 137 -5.93 -3.95 -1.74
C SER A 137 -7.26 -3.30 -2.09
N PHE A 138 -8.24 -3.28 -1.18
CA PHE A 138 -9.49 -2.57 -1.37
C PHE A 138 -9.28 -1.06 -1.47
N ILE A 139 -8.55 -0.48 -0.53
CA ILE A 139 -8.23 0.96 -0.56
C ILE A 139 -7.39 1.30 -1.79
N PHE A 140 -6.42 0.46 -2.13
CA PHE A 140 -5.60 0.63 -3.32
C PHE A 140 -6.43 0.58 -4.61
N THR A 141 -7.42 -0.32 -4.68
CA THR A 141 -8.35 -0.40 -5.82
C THR A 141 -9.26 0.82 -5.89
N ALA A 142 -9.61 1.42 -4.75
CA ALA A 142 -10.40 2.66 -4.69
C ALA A 142 -9.71 3.88 -5.34
N TYR A 143 -8.39 3.84 -5.55
CA TYR A 143 -7.67 4.85 -6.34
C TYR A 143 -7.88 4.71 -7.86
N PHE A 144 -8.31 3.53 -8.33
CA PHE A 144 -8.53 3.28 -9.76
C PHE A 144 -10.02 3.25 -10.12
N VAL A 145 -10.86 2.79 -9.19
CA VAL A 145 -12.30 2.65 -9.37
C VAL A 145 -13.02 3.35 -8.21
N PRO A 146 -13.96 4.27 -8.47
CA PRO A 146 -14.69 4.94 -7.40
C PRO A 146 -15.40 3.94 -6.47
N TYR A 147 -15.29 4.15 -5.16
CA TYR A 147 -15.87 3.23 -4.16
C TYR A 147 -17.38 3.03 -4.32
N GLU A 148 -18.12 4.03 -4.84
CA GLU A 148 -19.56 3.92 -5.08
C GLU A 148 -19.89 2.89 -6.15
N SER A 149 -19.11 2.88 -7.24
CA SER A 149 -19.26 1.85 -8.29
C SER A 149 -18.93 0.47 -7.76
N MET A 150 -17.89 0.34 -6.93
CA MET A 150 -17.55 -0.94 -6.29
C MET A 150 -18.67 -1.42 -5.35
N ALA A 151 -19.25 -0.51 -4.57
CA ALA A 151 -20.36 -0.82 -3.67
C ALA A 151 -21.62 -1.22 -4.46
N SER A 152 -22.00 -0.47 -5.49
CA SER A 152 -23.16 -0.79 -6.31
C SER A 152 -23.02 -2.13 -7.03
N ASP A 153 -21.83 -2.43 -7.56
CA ASP A 153 -21.53 -3.69 -8.25
C ASP A 153 -21.63 -4.89 -7.30
N LEU A 154 -21.18 -4.72 -6.05
CA LEU A 154 -21.27 -5.73 -5.00
C LEU A 154 -22.72 -5.95 -4.54
N PHE A 155 -23.49 -4.89 -4.32
CA PHE A 155 -24.90 -4.99 -3.93
C PHE A 155 -25.78 -5.59 -5.03
N GLN A 156 -25.46 -5.34 -6.30
CA GLN A 156 -26.20 -5.87 -7.45
C GLN A 156 -25.73 -7.26 -7.89
N GLY A 157 -24.71 -7.84 -7.23
CA GLY A 157 -24.19 -9.18 -7.55
C GLY A 157 -23.52 -9.28 -8.93
N LYS A 158 -23.16 -8.16 -9.55
CA LYS A 158 -22.65 -8.10 -10.94
C LYS A 158 -21.20 -8.56 -11.08
N ILE A 159 -20.55 -8.89 -9.97
CA ILE A 159 -19.13 -9.27 -9.92
C ILE A 159 -18.83 -10.52 -10.76
N PHE A 160 -19.78 -11.46 -10.84
CA PHE A 160 -19.64 -12.71 -11.62
C PHE A 160 -20.39 -12.67 -12.95
N ALA A 161 -21.10 -11.58 -13.23
CA ALA A 161 -21.86 -11.42 -14.46
C ALA A 161 -20.93 -10.91 -15.57
N PHE A 162 -20.20 -11.82 -16.20
CA PHE A 162 -19.37 -11.55 -17.39
C PHE A 162 -20.21 -11.19 -18.64
N ALA A 163 -21.54 -11.29 -18.55
CA ALA A 163 -22.44 -11.19 -19.70
C ALA A 163 -22.65 -9.75 -20.22
N ASP A 164 -22.73 -8.75 -19.33
CA ASP A 164 -23.17 -7.40 -19.72
C ASP A 164 -22.04 -6.35 -19.73
N SER A 165 -21.00 -6.51 -18.90
CA SER A 165 -19.85 -5.60 -18.89
C SER A 165 -18.63 -6.22 -18.22
N TYR A 166 -17.44 -6.04 -18.80
CA TYR A 166 -16.18 -6.55 -18.23
C TYR A 166 -15.67 -5.73 -17.05
N ARG A 167 -16.22 -4.52 -16.81
CA ARG A 167 -15.74 -3.58 -15.77
C ARG A 167 -15.82 -4.16 -14.35
N PRO A 168 -16.95 -4.75 -13.89
CA PRO A 168 -17.06 -5.28 -12.53
C PRO A 168 -16.10 -6.43 -12.24
N ALA A 169 -15.99 -7.36 -13.20
CA ALA A 169 -15.08 -8.49 -13.09
C ALA A 169 -13.61 -8.05 -13.09
N ALA A 170 -13.25 -7.06 -13.92
CA ALA A 170 -11.88 -6.57 -14.03
C ALA A 170 -11.35 -5.97 -12.72
N TRP A 171 -12.14 -5.11 -12.05
CA TRP A 171 -11.70 -4.53 -10.78
C TRP A 171 -11.67 -5.57 -9.66
N PHE A 172 -12.58 -6.55 -9.67
CA PHE A 172 -12.58 -7.63 -8.70
C PHE A 172 -11.37 -8.56 -8.86
N ILE A 173 -11.01 -8.91 -10.10
CA ILE A 173 -9.78 -9.65 -10.39
C ILE A 173 -8.55 -8.86 -9.94
N PHE A 174 -8.51 -7.55 -10.20
CA PHE A 174 -7.42 -6.68 -9.75
C PHE A 174 -7.32 -6.63 -8.22
N LEU A 175 -8.45 -6.55 -7.51
CA LEU A 175 -8.51 -6.60 -6.05
C LEU A 175 -7.94 -7.92 -5.52
N MET A 176 -8.35 -9.06 -6.10
CA MET A 176 -7.87 -10.37 -5.69
C MET A 176 -6.40 -10.58 -6.01
N ALA A 177 -5.96 -10.17 -7.21
CA ALA A 177 -4.57 -10.26 -7.64
C ALA A 177 -3.65 -9.40 -6.75
N SER A 178 -4.03 -8.14 -6.50
CA SER A 178 -3.28 -7.26 -5.61
C SER A 178 -3.24 -7.79 -4.17
N THR A 179 -4.35 -8.37 -3.68
CA THR A 179 -4.39 -9.01 -2.36
C THR A 179 -3.41 -10.17 -2.28
N GLY A 180 -3.39 -11.03 -3.30
CA GLY A 180 -2.47 -12.16 -3.41
C GLY A 180 -1.00 -11.71 -3.43
N VAL A 181 -0.68 -10.68 -4.21
CA VAL A 181 0.68 -10.10 -4.27
C VAL A 181 1.09 -9.49 -2.94
N ALA A 182 0.21 -8.70 -2.30
CA ALA A 182 0.48 -8.08 -1.01
C ALA A 182 0.72 -9.14 0.08
N PHE A 183 -0.14 -10.16 0.13
CA PHE A 183 0.00 -11.27 1.07
C PHE A 183 1.29 -12.08 0.83
N PHE A 184 1.59 -12.41 -0.42
CA PHE A 184 2.81 -13.12 -0.80
C PHE A 184 4.06 -12.34 -0.44
N ASN A 185 4.07 -11.03 -0.72
CA ASN A 185 5.14 -10.12 -0.34
C ASN A 185 5.38 -10.17 1.18
N MET A 186 4.31 -10.18 1.97
CA MET A 186 4.40 -10.16 3.43
C MET A 186 4.68 -11.51 4.08
N ILE A 187 4.56 -12.63 3.36
CA ILE A 187 5.00 -13.94 3.87
C ILE A 187 6.46 -14.19 3.55
N TYR A 188 6.86 -13.93 2.30
CA TYR A 188 8.17 -14.35 1.79
C TYR A 188 9.22 -13.24 1.89
N PHE A 189 8.89 -12.03 1.42
CA PHE A 189 9.87 -10.95 1.30
C PHE A 189 9.93 -10.09 2.57
N ARG A 190 8.85 -9.42 2.99
CA ARG A 190 8.82 -8.48 4.13
C ARG A 190 10.00 -7.51 4.10
N GLU A 191 10.96 -7.70 5.00
CA GLU A 191 12.19 -6.91 5.17
C GLU A 191 13.25 -7.25 4.10
N ASN A 192 13.23 -8.46 3.55
CA ASN A 192 14.11 -8.89 2.47
C ASN A 192 13.79 -8.19 1.14
N LEU A 193 12.60 -7.60 0.98
CA LEU A 193 12.26 -6.85 -0.22
C LEU A 193 13.24 -5.70 -0.44
N CYS A 194 13.58 -4.98 0.63
CA CYS A 194 14.51 -3.85 0.60
C CYS A 194 15.93 -4.26 0.21
N LYS A 195 16.31 -5.53 0.46
CA LYS A 195 17.63 -6.07 0.15
C LYS A 195 17.74 -6.58 -1.29
N TYR A 196 16.72 -7.31 -1.76
CA TYR A 196 16.80 -8.06 -3.03
C TYR A 196 16.03 -7.42 -4.19
N ALA A 197 14.87 -6.82 -3.92
CA ALA A 197 13.98 -6.34 -4.98
C ALA A 197 13.99 -4.82 -5.12
N CYS A 198 14.25 -4.09 -4.03
CA CYS A 198 14.21 -2.63 -4.05
C CYS A 198 15.42 -2.06 -4.81
N PRO A 199 15.22 -1.45 -5.99
CA PRO A 199 16.33 -0.88 -6.76
C PRO A 199 16.98 0.28 -5.99
N TYR A 200 16.17 1.01 -5.21
CA TYR A 200 16.61 2.15 -4.42
C TYR A 200 17.66 1.80 -3.36
N GLY A 201 17.48 0.68 -2.65
CA GLY A 201 18.47 0.24 -1.65
C GLY A 201 19.85 -0.04 -2.25
N ARG A 202 19.91 -0.40 -3.55
CA ARG A 202 21.15 -0.60 -4.29
C ARG A 202 21.76 0.71 -4.77
N PHE A 203 20.95 1.64 -5.30
CA PHE A 203 21.44 2.97 -5.71
C PHE A 203 22.04 3.73 -4.52
N GLN A 204 21.43 3.65 -3.34
CA GLN A 204 21.95 4.25 -2.10
C GLN A 204 23.14 3.53 -1.47
N ALA A 205 23.58 2.38 -2.00
CA ALA A 205 24.82 1.75 -1.57
C ALA A 205 26.01 2.20 -2.44
N ALA A 206 25.72 2.83 -3.59
CA ALA A 206 26.72 3.32 -4.54
C ALA A 206 26.99 4.83 -4.41
N LEU A 207 26.06 5.58 -3.80
CA LEU A 207 26.22 6.97 -3.34
C LEU A 207 27.00 7.01 -2.02
#